data_AF-A0A2V8ZIT0-F1
#
_entry.id   AF-A0A2V8ZIT0-F1
#
_cell.length_a   1.000
_cell.length_b   1.000
_cell.length_c   1.000
_cell.angle_alpha   90.00
_cell.angle_beta   90.00
_cell.angle_gamma   90.00
#
_symmetry.space_group_name_H-M   'P 1'
#
loop_
_entity.id
_entity.type
_entity.pdbx_description
1 polymer ?
#
loop_
_entity_poly.entity_id
_entity_poly.type
_entity_poly.pdbx_seq_one_letter_code
_entity_poly.pdbx_strand_id
1 'polypeptide(L)'
;VLCSVDVIGLFYDDVLKIREQVKVQAPEISHLIVASTHVHEGPDTLGLWGSTPLQTGIDESYLSWLDSQIAATAVTAARSVQPTRMELSRDEHPLLESLQSVDRPPIVKDPYLFVMRLISIGAGKTVALLVNWSDHPETLGEENSEITA
;
A
#
# COMPACT_ATOMS: atom_id res chain seq x y z
N VAL A 1 3.90 13.03 -1.39
CA VAL A 1 2.68 12.19 -1.41
C VAL A 1 3.07 10.76 -1.09
N LEU A 2 2.23 10.05 -0.33
CA LEU A 2 2.34 8.61 -0.07
C LEU A 2 1.09 7.95 -0.65
N CYS A 3 1.27 6.89 -1.43
CA CYS A 3 0.19 6.05 -1.92
C CYS A 3 0.42 4.63 -1.40
N SER A 4 -0.55 4.09 -0.66
CA SER A 4 -0.63 2.66 -0.35
C SER A 4 -1.49 1.99 -1.40
N VAL A 5 -1.05 0.84 -1.91
CA VAL A 5 -1.68 0.12 -3.03
C VAL A 5 -1.94 -1.32 -2.61
N ASP A 6 -3.16 -1.79 -2.85
CA ASP A 6 -3.60 -3.14 -2.48
C ASP A 6 -3.12 -4.16 -3.52
N VAL A 7 -1.82 -4.46 -3.48
CA VAL A 7 -1.15 -5.47 -4.31
C VAL A 7 -0.01 -6.12 -3.53
N ILE A 8 0.48 -7.26 -4.02
CA ILE A 8 1.64 -7.94 -3.42
C ILE A 8 2.90 -7.09 -3.49
N GLY A 9 3.10 -6.32 -4.54
CA GLY A 9 4.28 -5.48 -4.67
C GLY A 9 4.32 -4.78 -6.01
N LEU A 10 5.24 -3.84 -6.17
CA LEU A 10 5.54 -3.21 -7.46
C LEU A 10 7.05 -3.18 -7.65
N PHE A 11 7.51 -3.43 -8.87
CA PHE A 11 8.92 -3.26 -9.17
C PHE A 11 9.27 -1.77 -9.19
N TYR A 12 10.55 -1.49 -8.98
CA TYR A 12 11.05 -0.12 -8.99
C TYR A 12 10.79 0.59 -10.33
N ASP A 13 10.83 -0.14 -11.44
CA ASP A 13 10.58 0.41 -12.77
C ASP A 13 9.12 0.90 -12.92
N ASP A 14 8.15 0.22 -12.33
CA ASP A 14 6.75 0.66 -12.31
C ASP A 14 6.60 1.92 -11.46
N VAL A 15 7.26 1.97 -10.30
CA VAL A 15 7.32 3.18 -9.46
C VAL A 15 7.94 4.36 -10.23
N LEU A 16 8.93 4.13 -11.09
CA LEU A 16 9.50 5.17 -11.95
C LEU A 16 8.51 5.66 -13.01
N LYS A 17 7.78 4.76 -13.67
CA LYS A 17 6.71 5.12 -14.64
C LYS A 17 5.64 6.00 -13.97
N ILE A 18 5.17 5.59 -12.80
CA ILE A 18 4.18 6.33 -12.00
C ILE A 18 4.71 7.74 -11.66
N ARG A 19 5.96 7.84 -11.19
CA ARG A 19 6.58 9.13 -10.85
C ARG A 19 6.68 10.06 -12.05
N GLU A 20 7.00 9.54 -13.24
CA GLU A 20 7.04 10.36 -14.45
C GLU A 20 5.65 10.87 -14.84
N GLN A 21 4.61 10.01 -14.77
CA GLN A 21 3.23 10.44 -14.99
C GLN A 21 2.80 11.54 -14.02
N VAL A 22 3.14 11.40 -12.73
CA VAL A 22 2.83 12.40 -11.70
C VAL A 22 3.58 13.71 -11.97
N LYS A 23 4.86 13.65 -12.34
CA LYS A 23 5.67 14.84 -12.67
C LYS A 23 5.09 15.64 -13.84
N VAL A 24 4.53 14.96 -14.84
CA VAL A 24 3.84 15.61 -15.97
C VAL A 24 2.54 16.27 -15.53
N GLN A 25 1.75 15.59 -14.68
CA GLN A 25 0.40 16.05 -14.29
C GLN A 25 0.40 17.08 -13.15
N ALA A 26 1.34 16.99 -12.22
CA ALA A 26 1.45 17.78 -11.00
C ALA A 26 2.93 17.98 -10.62
N PRO A 27 3.67 18.83 -11.37
CA PRO A 27 5.09 19.08 -11.12
C PRO A 27 5.40 19.70 -9.74
N GLU A 28 4.38 20.21 -9.05
CA GLU A 28 4.47 20.68 -7.66
C GLU A 28 4.72 19.56 -6.64
N ILE A 29 4.43 18.30 -7.00
CA ILE A 29 4.71 17.14 -6.15
C ILE A 29 6.20 16.84 -6.23
N SER A 30 6.96 17.23 -5.20
CA SER A 30 8.41 17.01 -5.12
C SER A 30 8.78 15.54 -4.94
N HIS A 31 7.96 14.77 -4.21
CA HIS A 31 8.24 13.38 -3.88
C HIS A 31 6.97 12.52 -3.83
N LEU A 32 7.05 11.32 -4.39
CA LEU A 32 6.05 10.26 -4.30
C LEU A 32 6.69 8.99 -3.71
N ILE A 33 6.07 8.49 -2.64
CA ILE A 33 6.31 7.16 -2.08
C ILE A 33 5.13 6.29 -2.49
N VAL A 34 5.41 5.12 -3.06
CA VAL A 34 4.43 4.08 -3.36
C VAL A 34 4.77 2.90 -2.46
N ALA A 35 3.79 2.44 -1.70
CA ALA A 35 3.88 1.29 -0.82
C ALA A 35 2.79 0.29 -1.20
N SER A 36 3.06 -0.99 -0.97
CA SER A 36 2.12 -2.08 -1.22
C SER A 36 1.67 -2.66 0.13
N THR A 37 0.40 -3.03 0.25
CA THR A 37 -0.10 -3.74 1.45
C THR A 37 0.46 -5.15 1.56
N HIS A 38 0.98 -5.68 0.45
CA HIS A 38 1.48 -7.04 0.32
C HIS A 38 0.38 -8.11 0.26
N VAL A 39 -0.86 -7.74 -0.09
CA VAL A 39 -1.96 -8.70 -0.30
C VAL A 39 -1.61 -9.71 -1.40
N HIS A 40 -1.85 -10.99 -1.14
CA HIS A 40 -1.54 -12.08 -2.08
C HIS A 40 -2.70 -12.38 -3.03
N GLU A 41 -3.89 -11.93 -2.66
CA GLU A 41 -5.16 -12.14 -3.35
C GLU A 41 -5.50 -10.95 -4.29
N GLY A 42 -4.48 -10.33 -4.86
CA GLY A 42 -4.59 -9.32 -5.90
C GLY A 42 -4.10 -9.84 -7.26
N PRO A 43 -4.32 -9.10 -8.36
CA PRO A 43 -3.73 -9.45 -9.65
C PRO A 43 -2.19 -9.50 -9.57
N ASP A 44 -1.58 -10.37 -10.37
CA ASP A 44 -0.14 -10.58 -10.36
C ASP A 44 0.62 -9.37 -10.90
N THR A 45 1.29 -8.64 -9.99
CA THR A 45 2.13 -7.49 -10.33
C THR A 45 3.63 -7.81 -10.31
N LEU A 46 4.01 -9.03 -9.89
CA LEU A 46 5.41 -9.43 -9.72
C LEU A 46 5.81 -10.60 -10.64
N GLY A 47 4.85 -11.21 -11.32
CA GLY A 47 5.06 -12.35 -12.22
C GLY A 47 5.15 -13.70 -11.51
N LEU A 48 4.53 -13.82 -10.34
CA LEU A 48 4.60 -15.00 -9.48
C LEU A 48 3.57 -16.08 -9.85
N TRP A 49 2.46 -15.71 -10.47
CA TRP A 49 1.26 -16.55 -10.62
C TRP A 49 0.89 -16.81 -12.07
N GLY A 50 1.88 -17.16 -12.90
CA GLY A 50 1.63 -17.63 -14.26
C GLY A 50 1.24 -19.10 -14.32
N SER A 51 0.79 -19.56 -15.50
CA SER A 51 0.31 -20.94 -15.68
C SER A 51 1.37 -22.03 -15.44
N THR A 52 2.65 -21.64 -15.44
CA THR A 52 3.80 -22.48 -15.08
C THR A 52 4.83 -21.64 -14.30
N PRO A 53 5.74 -22.25 -13.53
CA PRO A 53 6.78 -21.51 -12.79
C PRO A 53 7.75 -20.67 -13.65
N LEU A 54 7.75 -20.84 -14.97
CA LEU A 54 8.60 -20.10 -15.91
C LEU A 54 7.82 -19.04 -16.71
N GLN A 55 6.52 -18.91 -16.47
CA GLN A 55 5.66 -17.94 -17.12
C GLN A 55 5.19 -16.93 -16.09
N THR A 56 5.19 -15.66 -16.47
CA THR A 56 4.63 -14.58 -15.65
C THR A 56 3.10 -14.63 -15.69
N GLY A 57 2.45 -14.29 -14.57
CA GLY A 57 1.01 -14.03 -14.50
C GLY A 57 0.65 -12.57 -14.76
N ILE A 58 1.63 -11.69 -15.00
CA ILE A 58 1.40 -10.25 -15.22
C ILE A 58 0.49 -10.02 -16.43
N ASP A 59 -0.58 -9.28 -16.18
CA ASP A 59 -1.36 -8.62 -17.23
C ASP A 59 -0.85 -7.18 -17.39
N GLU A 60 -0.14 -6.94 -18.50
CA GLU A 60 0.44 -5.63 -18.84
C GLU A 60 -0.62 -4.52 -18.96
N SER A 61 -1.85 -4.87 -19.36
CA SER A 61 -2.94 -3.91 -19.47
C SER A 61 -3.45 -3.49 -18.08
N TYR A 62 -3.52 -4.44 -17.15
CA TYR A 62 -3.83 -4.18 -15.76
C TYR A 62 -2.72 -3.34 -15.10
N LEU A 63 -1.45 -3.70 -15.29
CA LEU A 63 -0.32 -2.98 -14.67
C LEU A 63 -0.24 -1.53 -15.17
N SER A 64 -0.43 -1.30 -16.47
CA SER A 64 -0.48 0.05 -17.06
C SER A 64 -1.69 0.86 -16.54
N TRP A 65 -2.85 0.22 -16.39
CA TRP A 65 -4.02 0.84 -15.77
C TRP A 65 -3.75 1.20 -14.30
N LEU A 66 -3.16 0.29 -13.53
CA LEU A 66 -2.81 0.47 -12.12
C LEU A 66 -1.85 1.64 -11.94
N ASP A 67 -0.78 1.70 -12.73
CA ASP A 67 0.18 2.82 -12.72
C ASP A 67 -0.54 4.17 -12.89
N SER A 68 -1.48 4.21 -13.85
CA SER A 68 -2.28 5.39 -14.14
C SER A 68 -3.23 5.77 -13.00
N GLN A 69 -3.84 4.77 -12.33
CA GLN A 69 -4.69 5.02 -11.16
C GLN A 69 -3.89 5.55 -9.97
N ILE A 70 -2.69 5.01 -9.71
CA ILE A 70 -1.81 5.48 -8.64
C ILE A 70 -1.41 6.93 -8.90
N ALA A 71 -0.99 7.25 -10.14
CA ALA A 71 -0.64 8.61 -10.52
C ALA A 71 -1.82 9.59 -10.36
N ALA A 72 -3.00 9.23 -10.88
CA ALA A 72 -4.20 10.06 -10.77
C ALA A 72 -4.65 10.28 -9.31
N THR A 73 -4.52 9.24 -8.47
CA THR A 73 -4.83 9.32 -7.03
C THR A 73 -3.85 10.26 -6.32
N ALA A 74 -2.55 10.15 -6.61
CA ALA A 74 -1.54 11.03 -6.04
C ALA A 74 -1.79 12.51 -6.39
N VAL A 75 -2.12 12.78 -7.65
CA VAL A 75 -2.46 14.12 -8.15
C VAL A 75 -3.73 14.65 -7.47
N THR A 76 -4.78 13.84 -7.38
CA THR A 76 -6.02 14.19 -6.68
C THR A 76 -5.77 14.54 -5.22
N ALA A 77 -4.97 13.74 -4.52
CA ALA A 77 -4.62 13.99 -3.13
C ALA A 77 -3.83 15.30 -2.95
N ALA A 78 -2.84 15.56 -3.81
CA ALA A 78 -2.03 16.78 -3.76
C ALA A 78 -2.83 18.05 -4.03
N ARG A 79 -3.85 17.98 -4.90
CA ARG A 79 -4.74 19.11 -5.21
C ARG A 79 -5.84 19.32 -4.16
N SER A 80 -6.08 18.35 -3.29
CA SER A 80 -7.11 18.40 -2.25
C SER A 80 -6.55 18.76 -0.86
N VAL A 81 -5.37 19.38 -0.82
CA VAL A 81 -4.70 19.76 0.43
C VAL A 81 -5.55 20.75 1.21
N GLN A 82 -5.68 20.51 2.51
CA GLN A 82 -6.36 21.39 3.45
C GLN A 82 -5.60 21.47 4.78
N PRO A 83 -5.77 22.55 5.57
CA PRO A 83 -5.19 22.63 6.90
C PRO A 83 -5.68 21.50 7.82
N THR A 84 -4.74 20.74 8.37
CA THR A 84 -5.02 19.63 9.29
C THR A 84 -4.13 19.71 10.53
N ARG A 85 -4.62 19.14 11.62
CA ARG A 85 -3.80 18.73 12.75
C ARG A 85 -3.47 17.25 12.59
N MET A 86 -2.20 16.92 12.79
CA MET A 86 -1.72 15.53 12.81
C MET A 86 -1.68 15.03 14.25
N GLU A 87 -2.13 13.80 14.45
CA GLU A 87 -1.93 13.04 15.68
C GLU A 87 -1.20 11.75 15.35
N LEU A 88 -0.27 11.38 16.21
CA LEU A 88 0.52 10.15 16.12
C LEU A 88 0.27 9.34 17.39
N SER A 89 0.01 8.05 17.22
CA SER A 89 -0.12 7.10 18.33
C SER A 89 0.55 5.78 18.00
N ARG A 90 0.90 5.03 19.04
CA ARG A 90 1.37 3.66 18.96
C ARG A 90 0.49 2.82 19.86
N ASP A 91 0.02 1.70 19.35
CA ASP A 91 -0.58 0.63 20.14
C ASP A 91 0.46 -0.49 20.36
N GLU A 92 0.41 -1.07 21.54
CA GLU A 92 1.26 -2.18 22.00
C GLU A 92 0.44 -3.26 22.71
N HIS A 93 -0.87 -3.31 22.42
CA HIS A 93 -1.78 -4.28 23.02
C HIS A 93 -1.27 -5.71 22.77
N PRO A 94 -1.23 -6.58 23.81
CA PRO A 94 -0.68 -7.94 23.67
C PRO A 94 -1.30 -8.80 22.57
N LEU A 95 -2.55 -8.51 22.18
CA LEU A 95 -3.21 -9.21 21.06
C LEU A 95 -2.52 -8.97 19.71
N LEU A 96 -1.87 -7.83 19.48
CA LEU A 96 -1.18 -7.56 18.22
C LEU A 96 -0.06 -8.59 17.97
N GLU A 97 0.69 -8.95 19.01
CA GLU A 97 1.70 -10.00 18.92
C GLU A 97 1.08 -11.37 18.60
N SER A 98 -0.11 -11.65 19.14
CA SER A 98 -0.80 -12.93 18.92
C SER A 98 -1.33 -13.10 17.50
N LEU A 99 -1.56 -12.00 16.78
CA LEU A 99 -2.03 -12.01 15.40
C LEU A 99 -0.90 -12.23 14.39
N GLN A 100 0.36 -12.00 14.78
CA GLN A 100 1.52 -12.21 13.92
C GLN A 100 1.97 -13.67 13.93
N SER A 101 2.14 -14.27 12.75
CA SER A 101 2.81 -15.56 12.57
C SER A 101 4.26 -15.38 12.16
N VAL A 102 5.18 -16.09 12.81
CA VAL A 102 6.59 -16.15 12.43
C VAL A 102 7.00 -17.62 12.38
N ASP A 103 7.40 -18.07 11.20
CA ASP A 103 7.75 -19.46 10.89
C ASP A 103 9.27 -19.65 10.70
N ARG A 104 10.05 -18.56 10.68
CA ARG A 104 11.50 -18.58 10.45
C ARG A 104 12.29 -18.07 11.67
N PRO A 105 13.23 -18.86 12.23
CA PRO A 105 14.09 -18.42 13.31
C PRO A 105 15.13 -17.38 12.83
N PRO A 106 15.54 -16.42 13.69
CA PRO A 106 15.06 -16.21 15.05
C PRO A 106 13.62 -15.67 15.07
N ILE A 107 12.81 -16.17 16.02
CA ILE A 107 11.42 -15.74 16.18
C ILE A 107 11.42 -14.33 16.78
N VAL A 108 11.32 -13.31 15.93
CA VAL A 108 11.27 -11.90 16.30
C VAL A 108 10.00 -11.29 15.72
N LYS A 109 9.22 -10.64 16.57
CA LYS A 109 7.97 -9.96 16.21
C LYS A 109 8.12 -8.46 16.45
N ASP A 110 7.52 -7.66 15.57
CA ASP A 110 7.31 -6.22 15.77
C ASP A 110 5.81 -5.97 16.00
N PRO A 111 5.30 -6.12 17.23
CA PRO A 111 3.87 -6.06 17.51
C PRO A 111 3.34 -4.63 17.61
N TYR A 112 4.16 -3.61 17.30
CA TYR A 112 3.73 -2.23 17.41
C TYR A 112 2.88 -1.83 16.21
N LEU A 113 1.69 -1.30 16.49
CA LEU A 113 0.84 -0.70 15.47
C LEU A 113 0.95 0.82 15.58
N PHE A 114 1.44 1.45 14.53
CA PHE A 114 1.58 2.91 14.47
C PHE A 114 0.42 3.52 13.68
N VAL A 115 -0.16 4.58 14.23
CA VAL A 115 -1.28 5.29 13.61
C VAL A 115 -0.92 6.75 13.44
N MET A 116 -1.11 7.26 12.23
CA MET A 116 -1.12 8.68 11.92
C MET A 116 -2.54 9.09 11.52
N ARG A 117 -3.14 10.00 12.27
CA ARG A 117 -4.47 10.55 11.99
C ARG A 117 -4.37 12.01 11.60
N LEU A 118 -4.97 12.38 10.46
CA LEU A 118 -5.09 13.76 10.01
C LEU A 118 -6.52 14.26 10.24
N ILE A 119 -6.67 15.39 10.93
CA ILE A 119 -7.96 15.96 11.30
C ILE A 119 -8.07 17.37 10.73
N SER A 120 -9.15 17.66 10.00
CA SER A 120 -9.41 19.00 9.46
C SER A 120 -9.60 20.01 10.59
N ILE A 121 -8.89 21.15 10.53
CA ILE A 121 -9.00 22.22 11.54
C ILE A 121 -10.39 22.89 11.48
N GLY A 122 -10.97 23.02 10.28
CA GLY A 122 -12.27 23.68 10.10
C GLY A 122 -13.45 22.81 10.51
N ALA A 123 -13.46 21.54 10.08
CA ALA A 123 -14.60 20.64 10.30
C ALA A 123 -14.46 19.77 11.56
N GLY A 124 -13.26 19.65 12.14
CA GLY A 124 -12.98 18.74 13.26
C GLY A 124 -13.10 17.25 12.91
N LYS A 125 -13.18 16.90 11.62
CA LYS A 125 -13.35 15.52 11.14
C LYS A 125 -12.02 14.92 10.71
N THR A 126 -11.86 13.61 10.92
CA THR A 126 -10.76 12.83 10.33
C THR A 126 -10.85 12.89 8.81
N VAL A 127 -9.74 13.24 8.15
CA VAL A 127 -9.63 13.30 6.69
C VAL A 127 -8.76 12.18 6.12
N ALA A 128 -7.84 11.64 6.92
CA ALA A 128 -7.02 10.49 6.56
C ALA A 128 -6.56 9.74 7.81
N LEU A 129 -6.35 8.45 7.65
CA LEU A 129 -5.73 7.56 8.62
C LEU A 129 -4.67 6.74 7.88
N LEU A 130 -3.46 6.68 8.42
CA LEU A 130 -2.42 5.76 7.99
C LEU A 130 -2.13 4.83 9.16
N VAL A 131 -2.24 3.53 8.91
CA VAL A 131 -1.86 2.47 9.85
C VAL A 131 -0.62 1.79 9.29
N ASN A 132 0.40 1.63 10.11
CA ASN A 132 1.58 0.83 9.80
C ASN A 132 1.73 -0.25 10.86
N TRP A 133 1.62 -1.50 10.43
CA TRP A 133 1.73 -2.67 11.27
C TRP A 133 2.37 -3.80 10.47
N SER A 134 3.33 -4.50 11.07
CA SER A 134 4.08 -5.56 10.39
C SER A 134 3.32 -6.87 10.45
N ASP A 135 2.46 -7.12 9.47
CA ASP A 135 1.78 -8.40 9.33
C ASP A 135 1.74 -8.82 7.85
N HIS A 136 1.70 -10.13 7.61
CA HIS A 136 1.63 -10.68 6.26
C HIS A 136 0.17 -11.03 5.94
N PRO A 137 -0.48 -10.36 4.99
CA PRO A 137 -1.92 -10.51 4.76
C PRO A 137 -2.25 -11.78 3.95
N GLU A 138 -1.99 -12.96 4.52
CA GLU A 138 -2.19 -14.30 3.89
C GLU A 138 -3.36 -15.08 4.53
N THR A 139 -4.24 -14.41 5.29
CA THR A 139 -5.26 -15.08 6.12
C THR A 139 -6.22 -15.97 5.32
N LEU A 140 -6.44 -15.67 4.03
CA LEU A 140 -7.37 -16.41 3.16
C LEU A 140 -6.77 -17.69 2.57
N GLY A 141 -5.44 -17.78 2.52
CA GLY A 141 -4.71 -18.95 2.04
C GLY A 141 -4.73 -19.13 0.53
N GLU A 142 -3.89 -20.05 0.05
CA GLU A 142 -3.61 -20.26 -1.38
C GLU A 142 -4.79 -20.81 -2.21
N GLU A 143 -5.82 -21.36 -1.57
CA GLU A 143 -7.00 -21.90 -2.26
C GLU A 143 -8.05 -20.83 -2.61
N ASN A 144 -7.89 -19.60 -2.10
CA ASN A 144 -8.82 -18.51 -2.40
C ASN A 144 -8.64 -18.00 -3.85
N SER A 145 -9.76 -17.93 -4.59
CA SER A 145 -9.79 -17.42 -5.97
C SER A 145 -10.44 -16.05 -6.12
N GLU A 146 -10.88 -15.43 -5.02
CA GLU A 146 -11.54 -14.13 -5.03
C GLU A 146 -10.53 -12.99 -4.79
N ILE A 147 -10.76 -11.83 -5.41
CA ILE A 147 -9.91 -10.66 -5.19
C ILE A 147 -10.22 -10.01 -3.83
N THR A 148 -9.18 -9.71 -3.04
CA THR A 148 -9.30 -8.97 -1.77
C THR A 148 -8.25 -7.87 -1.63
N ALA A 149 -8.23 -7.20 -0.46
CA ALA A 149 -7.32 -6.10 -0.13
C ALA A 149 -6.76 -6.29 1.29
#